data_AF-A0A427DLR6-F1
#
_entry.id   AF-A0A427DLR6-F1
#
_cell.length_a   1.000
_cell.length_b   1.000
_cell.length_c   1.000
_cell.angle_alpha   90.00
_cell.angle_beta   90.00
_cell.angle_gamma   90.00
#
_symmetry.space_group_name_H-M   'P 1'
#
loop_
_entity.id
_entity.type
_entity.pdbx_description
1 polymer ?
#
loop_
_entity_poly.entity_id
_entity_poly.type
_entity_poly.pdbx_seq_one_letter_code
_entity_poly.pdbx_strand_id
1 'polypeptide(L)'
;MMMHPQTPTRSEIRLVELAAEANAPLSFALVRLVGLARLGWLDGQTLFDQLNRQGMAPEWVRRNLSPAIRLVDPVAGQVVLRCETAVVTLH
;
A
#
# COMPACT_ATOMS: atom_id res chain seq x y z
N MET A 1 -5.31 -42.67 -0.20
CA MET A 1 -4.92 -41.36 -0.76
C MET A 1 -5.43 -40.30 0.22
N MET A 2 -4.58 -39.77 1.09
CA MET A 2 -5.02 -38.74 2.05
C MET A 2 -4.99 -37.37 1.38
N MET A 3 -6.16 -36.75 1.21
CA MET A 3 -6.28 -35.34 0.85
C MET A 3 -5.81 -34.52 2.05
N HIS A 4 -4.67 -33.85 1.91
CA HIS A 4 -4.28 -32.81 2.87
C HIS A 4 -5.24 -31.62 2.69
N PRO A 5 -5.84 -31.09 3.78
CA PRO A 5 -6.63 -29.87 3.66
C PRO A 5 -5.70 -28.75 3.22
N GLN A 6 -5.88 -28.27 1.98
CA GLN A 6 -5.22 -27.06 1.53
C GLN A 6 -5.84 -25.90 2.31
N THR A 7 -5.07 -25.29 3.20
CA THR A 7 -5.51 -24.08 3.90
C THR A 7 -5.73 -23.00 2.84
N PRO A 8 -6.92 -22.36 2.79
CA PRO A 8 -7.18 -21.33 1.81
C PRO A 8 -6.17 -20.19 2.00
N THR A 9 -5.60 -19.71 0.90
CA THR A 9 -4.62 -18.61 0.89
C THR A 9 -5.12 -17.51 -0.05
N ARG A 10 -4.78 -16.26 0.25
CA ARG A 10 -5.08 -15.09 -0.57
C ARG A 10 -3.81 -14.27 -0.78
N SER A 11 -3.62 -13.76 -1.99
CA SER A 11 -2.57 -12.77 -2.26
C SER A 11 -3.08 -11.36 -1.92
N GLU A 12 -2.30 -10.63 -1.14
CA GLU A 12 -2.58 -9.24 -0.75
C GLU A 12 -1.39 -8.35 -1.11
N ILE A 13 -1.68 -7.11 -1.52
CA ILE A 13 -0.64 -6.09 -1.63
C ILE A 13 -0.52 -5.44 -0.25
N ARG A 14 0.68 -5.33 0.30
CA ARG A 14 0.91 -4.70 1.61
C ARG A 14 1.88 -3.55 1.50
N LEU A 15 1.66 -2.51 2.29
CA LEU A 15 2.60 -1.40 2.39
C LEU A 15 3.80 -1.83 3.24
N VAL A 16 5.00 -1.74 2.67
CA VAL A 16 6.25 -2.14 3.34
C VAL A 16 6.99 -0.91 3.82
N GLU A 17 7.08 0.09 2.95
CA GLU A 17 7.96 1.22 3.17
C GLU A 17 7.36 2.48 2.55
N LEU A 18 7.53 3.60 3.26
CA LEU A 18 7.29 4.92 2.73
C LEU A 18 8.61 5.42 2.10
N ALA A 19 8.73 5.35 0.78
CA ALA A 19 9.82 5.96 0.03
C ALA A 19 9.40 7.36 -0.42
N ALA A 20 9.35 8.29 0.52
CA ALA A 20 9.06 9.67 0.18
C ALA A 20 10.32 10.33 -0.39
N GLU A 21 10.28 10.74 -1.66
CA GLU A 21 11.19 11.77 -2.20
C GLU A 21 10.70 13.17 -1.76
N ALA A 22 10.24 13.26 -0.50
CA ALA A 22 9.59 14.45 0.02
C ALA A 22 10.62 15.40 0.62
N ASN A 23 10.64 16.62 0.11
CA ASN A 23 11.43 17.72 0.67
C ASN A 23 10.74 18.38 1.88
N ALA A 24 9.57 17.87 2.30
CA ALA A 24 8.76 18.38 3.39
C ALA A 24 8.00 17.25 4.12
N PRO A 25 7.46 17.50 5.33
CA PRO A 25 6.61 16.53 6.03
C PRO A 25 5.37 16.15 5.20
N LEU A 26 4.93 14.90 5.32
CA LEU A 26 3.71 14.43 4.66
C LEU A 26 2.47 15.14 5.23
N SER A 27 1.44 15.31 4.39
CA SER A 27 0.13 15.76 4.87
C SER A 27 -0.45 14.80 5.90
N PHE A 28 -1.22 15.34 6.85
CA PHE A 28 -1.90 14.53 7.88
C PHE A 28 -2.79 13.43 7.27
N ALA A 29 -3.44 13.74 6.14
CA ALA A 29 -4.29 12.82 5.41
C ALA A 29 -3.50 11.58 4.95
N LEU A 30 -2.32 11.78 4.36
CA LEU A 30 -1.45 10.69 3.92
C LEU A 30 -0.85 9.92 5.09
N VAL A 31 -0.40 10.61 6.14
CA VAL A 31 0.12 9.97 7.37
C VAL A 31 -0.92 9.02 7.97
N ARG A 32 -2.18 9.44 8.05
CA ARG A 32 -3.26 8.61 8.60
C ARG A 32 -3.48 7.35 7.79
N LEU A 33 -3.59 7.45 6.46
CA LEU A 33 -3.83 6.30 5.59
C LEU A 33 -2.65 5.32 5.58
N VAL A 34 -1.42 5.84 5.52
CA VAL A 34 -0.20 5.03 5.65
C VAL A 34 -0.14 4.34 7.01
N GLY A 35 -0.50 5.03 8.09
CA GLY A 35 -0.56 4.45 9.43
C GLY A 35 -1.51 3.26 9.51
N LEU A 36 -2.72 3.40 8.97
CA LEU A 36 -3.70 2.31 8.92
C LEU A 36 -3.20 1.11 8.09
N ALA A 37 -2.56 1.36 6.95
CA ALA A 37 -1.97 0.31 6.13
C ALA A 37 -0.83 -0.43 6.85
N ARG A 38 0.04 0.29 7.57
CA ARG A 38 1.13 -0.31 8.37
C ARG A 38 0.63 -1.16 9.53
N LEU A 39 -0.53 -0.83 10.08
CA LEU A 39 -1.20 -1.64 11.10
C LEU A 39 -1.92 -2.87 10.52
N GLY A 40 -1.95 -3.02 9.19
CA GLY A 40 -2.64 -4.11 8.50
C GLY A 40 -4.16 -3.90 8.38
N TRP A 41 -4.66 -2.69 8.64
CA TRP A 41 -6.10 -2.38 8.56
C TRP A 41 -6.54 -2.09 7.13
N LEU A 42 -5.59 -1.76 6.25
CA LEU A 42 -5.81 -1.54 4.83
C LEU A 42 -4.81 -2.39 4.05
N ASP A 43 -5.30 -3.21 3.13
CA ASP A 43 -4.47 -3.75 2.07
C ASP A 43 -4.12 -2.63 1.06
N GLY A 44 -3.17 -2.91 0.17
CA GLY A 44 -2.67 -1.95 -0.81
C GLY A 44 -3.73 -1.48 -1.79
N GLN A 45 -4.71 -2.33 -2.12
CA GLN A 45 -5.81 -1.94 -2.99
C GLN A 45 -6.77 -0.97 -2.27
N THR A 46 -7.12 -1.27 -1.02
CA THR A 46 -7.95 -0.40 -0.20
C THR A 46 -7.25 0.93 0.07
N LEU A 47 -5.94 0.90 0.35
CA LEU A 47 -5.11 2.10 0.47
C LEU A 47 -5.17 2.95 -0.82
N PHE A 48 -4.99 2.32 -1.99
CA PHE A 48 -5.08 3.00 -3.28
C PHE A 48 -6.44 3.68 -3.48
N ASP A 49 -7.53 2.96 -3.21
CA ASP A 49 -8.88 3.50 -3.36
C ASP A 49 -9.14 4.69 -2.42
N GLN A 50 -8.64 4.63 -1.18
CA GLN A 50 -8.78 5.72 -0.21
C GLN A 50 -7.97 6.95 -0.63
N LEU A 51 -6.74 6.77 -1.11
CA LEU A 51 -5.92 7.86 -1.66
C LEU A 51 -6.63 8.54 -2.84
N ASN A 52 -7.25 7.76 -3.72
CA ASN A 52 -7.99 8.30 -4.86
C ASN A 52 -9.23 9.09 -4.43
N ARG A 53 -9.99 8.58 -3.44
CA ARG A 53 -11.14 9.30 -2.85
C ARG A 53 -10.74 10.62 -2.18
N GLN A 54 -9.50 10.73 -1.69
CA GLN A 54 -8.97 11.97 -1.13
C GLN A 54 -8.39 12.92 -2.18
N GLY A 55 -8.48 12.58 -3.48
CA GLY A 55 -8.02 13.44 -4.56
C GLY A 55 -6.50 13.46 -4.74
N MET A 56 -5.76 12.49 -4.17
CA MET A 56 -4.30 12.42 -4.29
C MET A 56 -3.81 11.82 -5.62
N ALA A 57 -4.74 11.42 -6.50
CA ALA A 57 -4.50 10.85 -7.82
C ALA A 57 -3.40 9.77 -7.83
N PRO A 58 -3.57 8.67 -7.06
CA PRO A 58 -2.56 7.62 -6.97
C PRO A 58 -2.46 6.83 -8.29
N GLU A 59 -1.26 6.34 -8.57
CA GLU A 59 -0.96 5.51 -9.73
C GLU A 59 -0.16 4.27 -9.32
N TRP A 60 -0.55 3.11 -9.83
CA TRP A 60 0.23 1.89 -9.69
C TRP A 60 1.46 1.95 -10.60
N VAL A 61 2.64 1.80 -10.00
CA VAL A 61 3.92 1.75 -10.70
C VAL A 61 4.70 0.50 -10.28
N ARG A 62 5.69 0.11 -11.07
CA ARG A 62 6.66 -0.91 -10.69
C ARG A 62 8.00 -0.26 -10.34
N ARG A 63 8.54 -0.56 -9.17
CA ARG A 63 9.88 -0.15 -8.72
C ARG A 63 10.65 -1.42 -8.33
N ASN A 64 11.76 -1.70 -9.01
CA ASN A 64 12.59 -2.88 -8.75
C ASN A 64 11.80 -4.20 -8.71
N LEU A 65 10.86 -4.39 -9.66
CA LEU A 65 9.96 -5.54 -9.77
C LEU A 65 8.87 -5.67 -8.68
N SER A 66 8.86 -4.78 -7.68
CA SER A 66 7.80 -4.71 -6.67
C SER A 66 6.72 -3.69 -7.03
N PRO A 67 5.45 -3.95 -6.66
CA PRO A 67 4.38 -2.96 -6.82
C PRO A 67 4.65 -1.74 -5.93
N ALA A 68 4.32 -0.56 -6.41
CA ALA A 68 4.37 0.66 -5.63
C ALA A 68 3.25 1.60 -6.05
N ILE A 69 2.85 2.50 -5.15
CA ILE A 69 1.87 3.55 -5.41
C ILE A 69 2.62 4.86 -5.50
N ARG A 70 2.58 5.52 -6.66
CA ARG A 70 3.06 6.90 -6.82
C ARG A 70 1.88 7.84 -6.65
N LEU A 71 2.05 8.94 -5.92
CA LEU A 71 1.03 9.97 -5.75
C LEU A 71 1.66 11.35 -5.53
N VAL A 72 0.83 12.39 -5.57
CA VAL A 72 1.25 13.75 -5.21
C VAL A 72 0.58 14.13 -3.90
N ASP A 73 1.38 14.27 -2.84
CA ASP A 73 0.95 14.83 -1.58
C ASP A 73 0.92 16.37 -1.68
N PRO A 74 -0.14 17.03 -1.19
CA PRO A 74 -0.28 18.48 -1.32
C PRO A 74 0.76 19.27 -0.51
N VAL A 75 1.42 18.66 0.47
CA VAL A 75 2.43 19.29 1.33
C VAL A 75 3.83 18.82 0.94
N ALA A 76 4.01 17.52 0.79
CA ALA A 76 5.31 16.88 0.55
C ALA A 76 5.72 16.83 -0.92
N GLY A 77 4.80 17.06 -1.85
CA GLY A 77 5.04 16.87 -3.28
C GLY A 77 4.97 15.40 -3.67
N GLN A 78 5.82 14.95 -4.58
CA GLN A 78 5.76 13.58 -5.08
C GLN A 78 6.17 12.55 -4.02
N VAL A 79 5.35 11.52 -3.83
CA VAL A 79 5.58 10.45 -2.85
C VAL A 79 5.46 9.09 -3.53
N VAL A 80 6.32 8.13 -3.15
CA VAL A 80 6.23 6.74 -3.58
C VAL A 80 6.05 5.83 -2.37
N LEU A 81 4.94 5.10 -2.34
CA LEU A 81 4.65 4.08 -1.35
C LEU A 81 5.09 2.73 -1.89
N ARG A 82 6.05 2.07 -1.24
CA ARG A 82 6.53 0.76 -1.65
C ARG A 82 5.63 -0.33 -1.09
N CYS A 83 5.19 -1.22 -1.97
CA CYS A 83 4.36 -2.34 -1.60
C CYS A 83 5.06 -3.67 -1.90
N GLU A 84 4.61 -4.72 -1.25
CA GLU A 84 4.95 -6.11 -1.58
C GLU A 84 3.69 -6.94 -1.78
N THR A 85 3.83 -8.02 -2.53
CA THR A 85 2.78 -9.04 -2.60
C THR A 85 3.04 -10.06 -1.50
N ALA A 86 2.18 -10.08 -0.49
CA ALA A 86 2.20 -11.06 0.57
C ALA A 86 1.15 -12.15 0.31
N VAL A 87 1.49 -13.41 0.58
CA VAL A 87 0.51 -14.50 0.62
C VAL A 87 0.06 -14.65 2.07
N VAL A 88 -1.23 -14.47 2.31
CA VAL A 88 -1.83 -14.63 3.63
C VAL A 88 -2.62 -15.92 3.70
N THR A 89 -2.47 -16.62 4.80
CA THR A 89 -3.28 -17.79 5.13
C THR A 89 -4.61 -17.32 5.70
N LEU A 90 -5.71 -17.79 5.12
CA LEU A 90 -7.05 -17.57 5.63
C LEU A 90 -7.32 -18.63 6.71
N HIS A 91 -7.57 -18.16 7.94
CA HIS A 91 -7.88 -19.00 9.10
C HIS A 91 -9.38 -19.09 9.36
#